data_AF-A0A8D9E5Z5-F1
#
_entry.id   AF-A0A8D9E5Z5-F1
#
_cell.length_a   1.000
_cell.length_b   1.000
_cell.length_c   1.000
_cell.angle_alpha   90.00
_cell.angle_beta   90.00
_cell.angle_gamma   90.00
#
_symmetry.space_group_name_H-M   'P 1'
#
loop_
_entity.id
_entity.type
_entity.pdbx_description
1 polymer ?
#
loop_
_entity_poly.entity_id
_entity_poly.type
_entity_poly.pdbx_seq_one_letter_code
_entity_poly.pdbx_strand_id
1 'polypeptide(L)'
;RRLNAHLMVHSDSRPFHCELCDKSFKSNRTLRSHRQHVHEGIKYSKERKYKCDLCPKTFYSTYDLKGHKYLHTGVKEFICDHCGSRLSTKGNLMTHIKSIHLTDSTPKTKVQCHICGSEFSRKSSLAIHINYLHGDGKPKCHICGKIVSSNKFLKVHINSHTGEKPY
;
A
#
# COMPACT_ATOMS: atom_id res chain seq x y z
N ARG A 1 16.48 -14.57 21.93
CA ARG A 1 15.10 -14.06 22.19
C ARG A 1 14.48 -13.26 21.03
N ARG A 2 15.18 -12.37 20.30
CA ARG A 2 14.59 -11.57 19.20
C ARG A 2 14.36 -12.32 17.87
N LEU A 3 15.13 -13.37 17.59
CA LEU A 3 15.03 -14.14 16.35
C LEU A 3 13.70 -14.92 16.24
N ASN A 4 13.30 -15.63 17.31
CA ASN A 4 12.02 -16.37 17.32
C ASN A 4 10.81 -15.45 17.13
N ALA A 5 10.82 -14.25 17.73
CA ALA A 5 9.76 -13.25 17.51
C ALA A 5 9.73 -12.71 16.07
N HIS A 6 10.88 -12.61 15.40
CA HIS A 6 10.96 -12.22 14.00
C HIS A 6 10.47 -13.33 13.06
N LEU A 7 10.79 -14.59 13.36
CA LEU A 7 10.34 -15.75 12.58
C LEU A 7 8.80 -15.87 12.55
N MET A 8 8.11 -15.44 13.62
CA MET A 8 6.65 -15.36 13.65
C MET A 8 6.06 -14.37 12.64
N VAL A 9 6.83 -13.40 12.14
CA VAL A 9 6.37 -12.48 11.09
C VAL A 9 6.23 -13.20 9.75
N HIS A 10 7.13 -14.14 9.46
CA HIS A 10 7.16 -14.94 8.23
C HIS A 10 6.23 -16.17 8.29
N SER A 11 5.77 -16.54 9.49
CA SER A 11 4.79 -17.60 9.68
C SER A 11 3.36 -17.05 9.65
N ASP A 12 2.41 -17.84 9.15
CA ASP A 12 0.97 -17.58 9.31
C ASP A 12 0.46 -17.89 10.73
N SER A 13 1.35 -18.38 11.61
CA SER A 13 1.04 -18.60 13.02
C SER A 13 0.60 -17.30 13.71
N ARG A 14 -0.61 -17.36 14.28
CA ARG A 14 -1.25 -16.29 15.06
C ARG A 14 -1.61 -16.82 16.44
N PRO A 15 -0.61 -17.02 17.33
CA PRO A 15 -0.81 -17.74 18.59
C PRO A 15 -1.59 -16.94 19.65
N PHE A 16 -1.93 -15.68 19.37
CA PHE A 16 -2.64 -14.82 20.32
C PHE A 16 -4.09 -14.67 19.89
N HIS A 17 -4.99 -15.37 20.57
CA HIS A 17 -6.43 -15.40 20.25
C HIS A 17 -7.21 -14.36 21.06
N CYS A 18 -8.19 -13.72 20.43
CA CYS A 18 -9.19 -12.96 21.17
C CYS A 18 -10.21 -13.91 21.78
N GLU A 19 -10.57 -13.72 23.05
CA GLU A 19 -11.60 -14.54 23.71
C GLU A 19 -13.01 -14.00 23.44
N LEU A 20 -13.10 -12.80 22.86
CA LEU A 20 -14.36 -12.09 22.63
C LEU A 20 -14.79 -12.14 21.14
N CYS A 21 -13.94 -12.66 20.24
CA CYS A 21 -14.26 -12.95 18.84
C CYS A 21 -13.23 -13.89 18.21
N ASP A 22 -13.50 -14.41 17.01
CA ASP A 22 -12.65 -15.40 16.33
C ASP A 22 -11.33 -14.85 15.75
N LYS A 23 -10.90 -13.65 16.15
CA LYS A 23 -9.70 -13.01 15.60
C LYS A 23 -8.43 -13.45 16.33
N SER A 24 -7.41 -13.77 15.53
CA SER A 24 -6.09 -14.19 16.01
C SER A 24 -4.98 -13.27 15.50
N PHE A 25 -3.95 -13.05 16.33
CA PHE A 25 -2.90 -12.05 16.11
C PHE A 25 -1.50 -12.64 16.25
N LYS A 26 -0.53 -12.02 15.59
CA LYS A 26 0.90 -12.42 15.63
C LYS A 26 1.63 -11.96 16.89
N SER A 27 1.07 -11.02 17.65
CA SER A 27 1.68 -10.51 18.88
C SER A 27 0.65 -10.15 19.95
N ASN A 28 1.03 -10.26 21.22
CA ASN A 28 0.21 -9.81 22.35
C ASN A 28 -0.11 -8.30 22.26
N ARG A 29 0.84 -7.46 21.83
CA ARG A 29 0.62 -6.01 21.63
C ARG A 29 -0.55 -5.74 20.67
N THR A 30 -0.61 -6.47 19.55
CA THR A 30 -1.68 -6.33 18.57
C THR A 30 -3.02 -6.87 19.07
N LEU A 31 -3.03 -7.96 19.83
CA LEU A 31 -4.24 -8.49 20.48
C LEU A 31 -4.81 -7.49 21.49
N ARG A 32 -3.97 -6.92 22.36
CA ARG A 32 -4.37 -5.92 23.34
C ARG A 32 -5.00 -4.69 22.68
N SER A 33 -4.36 -4.17 21.64
CA SER A 33 -4.91 -3.05 20.87
C SER A 33 -6.25 -3.41 20.22
N HIS A 34 -6.39 -4.62 19.67
CA HIS A 34 -7.67 -5.09 19.14
C HIS A 34 -8.76 -5.13 20.22
N ARG A 35 -8.49 -5.72 21.39
CA ARG A 35 -9.45 -5.78 22.50
C ARG A 35 -9.93 -4.39 22.91
N GLN A 36 -8.98 -3.49 23.14
CA GLN A 36 -9.25 -2.11 23.52
C GLN A 36 -10.13 -1.39 22.49
N HIS A 37 -9.84 -1.53 21.20
CA HIS A 37 -10.56 -0.80 20.15
C HIS A 37 -11.90 -1.40 19.73
N VAL A 38 -12.00 -2.73 19.71
CA VAL A 38 -13.14 -3.44 19.11
C VAL A 38 -14.15 -3.87 20.16
N HIS A 39 -13.69 -4.23 21.36
CA HIS A 39 -14.55 -4.76 22.41
C HIS A 39 -14.78 -3.77 23.54
N GLU A 40 -13.74 -3.06 23.98
CA GLU A 40 -13.86 -2.06 25.06
C GLU A 40 -14.25 -0.67 24.56
N GLY A 41 -14.31 -0.48 23.23
CA GLY A 41 -14.65 0.81 22.63
C GLY A 41 -13.63 1.93 22.92
N ILE A 42 -12.48 1.61 23.52
CA ILE A 42 -11.38 2.52 23.80
C ILE A 42 -10.77 2.91 22.46
N LYS A 43 -11.26 4.00 21.87
CA LYS A 43 -10.53 4.68 20.82
C LYS A 43 -9.35 5.35 21.48
N TYR A 44 -8.14 4.82 21.29
CA TYR A 44 -6.98 5.71 21.20
C TYR A 44 -7.30 6.64 20.03
N SER A 45 -7.92 7.78 20.32
CA SER A 45 -7.63 8.98 19.58
C SER A 45 -6.13 9.14 19.73
N LYS A 46 -5.39 8.55 18.80
CA LYS A 46 -4.01 8.87 18.60
C LYS A 46 -4.11 10.31 18.15
N GLU A 47 -4.12 11.26 19.07
CA GLU A 47 -4.38 12.63 18.72
C GLU A 47 -3.43 12.97 17.57
N ARG A 48 -3.96 13.60 16.52
CA ARG A 48 -3.13 13.99 15.40
C ARG A 48 -2.28 15.18 15.83
N LYS A 49 -1.24 14.90 16.62
CA LYS A 49 -0.39 15.88 17.30
C LYS A 49 0.44 16.70 16.32
N TYR A 50 0.68 16.18 15.12
CA TYR A 50 1.57 16.78 14.13
C TYR A 50 0.75 17.58 13.13
N LYS A 51 0.76 18.90 13.26
CA LYS A 51 0.03 19.83 12.39
C LYS A 51 0.89 20.26 11.21
N CYS A 52 0.30 20.40 10.04
CA CYS A 52 0.91 21.12 8.94
C CYS A 52 0.83 22.63 9.23
N ASP A 53 1.91 23.34 8.93
CA ASP A 53 2.02 24.80 8.98
C ASP A 53 1.49 25.47 7.71
N LEU A 54 1.35 24.70 6.62
CA LEU A 54 0.92 25.20 5.31
C LEU A 54 -0.55 24.89 4.99
N CYS A 55 -1.21 24.04 5.78
CA CYS A 55 -2.65 23.78 5.66
C CYS A 55 -3.26 23.21 6.95
N PRO A 56 -4.60 23.10 7.05
CA PRO A 56 -5.27 22.61 8.26
C PRO A 56 -5.09 21.11 8.57
N LYS A 57 -4.33 20.37 7.76
CA LYS A 57 -4.18 18.91 7.93
C LYS A 57 -3.31 18.55 9.11
N THR A 58 -3.69 17.49 9.81
CA THR A 58 -3.00 16.95 10.98
C THR A 58 -2.68 15.46 10.80
N PHE A 59 -1.63 14.99 11.45
CA PHE A 59 -1.02 13.68 11.25
C PHE A 59 -0.69 12.97 12.57
N TYR A 60 -0.58 11.64 12.51
CA TYR A 60 -0.32 10.77 13.66
C TYR A 60 1.18 10.56 13.95
N SER A 61 2.05 10.93 13.02
CA SER A 61 3.50 10.85 13.17
C SER A 61 4.22 11.99 12.44
N THR A 62 5.45 12.29 12.85
CA THR A 62 6.34 13.22 12.15
C THR A 62 6.68 12.74 10.74
N TYR A 63 6.74 11.43 10.52
CA TYR A 63 6.99 10.82 9.22
C TYR A 63 5.87 11.15 8.22
N ASP A 64 4.61 10.99 8.65
CA ASP A 64 3.45 11.31 7.82
C ASP A 64 3.37 12.81 7.52
N LEU A 65 3.68 13.66 8.51
CA LEU A 65 3.74 15.11 8.31
C LEU A 65 4.84 15.51 7.30
N LYS A 66 6.04 14.95 7.41
CA LYS A 66 7.15 15.22 6.46
C LYS A 66 6.79 14.83 5.03
N GLY A 67 6.22 13.63 4.86
CA GLY A 67 5.72 13.17 3.56
C GLY A 67 4.61 14.06 3.00
N HIS A 68 3.76 14.60 3.86
CA HIS A 68 2.73 15.55 3.47
C HIS A 68 3.27 16.94 3.10
N LYS A 69 4.21 17.50 3.87
CA LYS A 69 4.82 18.82 3.59
C LYS A 69 5.45 18.88 2.20
N TYR A 70 5.97 17.76 1.69
CA TYR A 70 6.43 17.65 0.31
C TYR A 70 5.39 18.09 -0.73
N LEU A 71 4.10 17.82 -0.50
CA LEU A 71 3.02 18.22 -1.42
C LEU A 71 2.83 19.74 -1.49
N HIS A 72 3.28 20.48 -0.48
CA HIS A 72 3.20 21.94 -0.47
C HIS A 72 4.46 22.58 -1.03
N THR A 73 5.63 22.09 -0.65
CA THR A 73 6.91 22.77 -0.92
C THR A 73 7.63 22.23 -2.16
N GLY A 74 7.31 21.02 -2.61
CA GLY A 74 8.12 20.30 -3.60
C GLY A 74 9.53 19.92 -3.09
N VAL A 75 9.87 20.29 -1.85
CA VAL A 75 11.16 19.99 -1.23
C VAL A 75 11.11 18.57 -0.69
N LYS A 76 11.72 17.67 -1.45
CA LYS A 76 11.93 16.28 -1.07
C LYS A 76 13.12 16.26 -0.10
N GLU A 77 12.84 16.07 1.19
CA GLU A 77 13.83 16.16 2.28
C GLU A 77 14.97 15.13 2.17
N PHE A 78 14.76 14.04 1.43
CA PHE A 78 15.75 12.97 1.28
C PHE A 78 16.32 13.00 -0.13
N ILE A 79 17.47 13.64 -0.27
CA ILE A 79 18.19 13.79 -1.54
C ILE A 79 19.21 12.65 -1.67
N CYS A 80 19.31 12.08 -2.86
CA CYS A 80 20.37 11.15 -3.20
C CYS A 80 21.64 11.92 -3.58
N ASP A 81 22.69 11.73 -2.81
CA ASP A 81 23.96 12.42 -3.04
C ASP A 81 24.67 11.96 -4.32
N HIS A 82 24.31 10.78 -4.87
CA HIS A 82 24.89 10.25 -6.11
C HIS A 82 24.30 10.84 -7.40
N CYS A 83 23.03 11.24 -7.40
CA CYS A 83 22.37 11.73 -8.63
C CYS A 83 21.40 12.90 -8.43
N GLY A 84 21.33 13.45 -7.21
CA GLY A 84 20.38 14.51 -6.86
C GLY A 84 18.92 14.06 -6.83
N SER A 85 18.62 12.77 -7.02
CA SER A 85 17.25 12.27 -6.98
C SER A 85 16.63 12.54 -5.62
N ARG A 86 15.48 13.17 -5.67
CA ARG A 86 14.75 13.65 -4.52
C ARG A 86 13.70 12.61 -4.13
N LEU A 87 13.60 12.20 -2.85
CA LEU A 87 12.68 11.16 -2.35
C LEU A 87 11.92 11.63 -1.09
N SER A 88 10.66 11.20 -0.96
CA SER A 88 9.76 11.69 0.10
C SER A 88 10.01 11.01 1.45
N THR A 89 10.77 9.90 1.46
CA THR A 89 11.02 9.11 2.67
C THR A 89 12.43 8.52 2.64
N LYS A 90 13.04 8.36 3.83
CA LYS A 90 14.37 7.73 3.98
C LYS A 90 14.42 6.31 3.42
N GLY A 91 13.37 5.51 3.61
CA GLY A 91 13.31 4.14 3.09
C GLY A 91 13.31 4.07 1.56
N ASN A 92 12.61 5.00 0.91
CA ASN A 92 12.61 5.13 -0.55
C ASN A 92 13.99 5.58 -1.06
N LEU A 93 14.66 6.50 -0.37
CA LEU A 93 16.03 6.90 -0.69
C LEU A 93 17.00 5.72 -0.62
N MET A 94 16.97 4.95 0.47
CA MET A 94 17.84 3.77 0.60
C MET A 94 17.57 2.73 -0.48
N THR A 95 16.31 2.52 -0.85
CA THR A 95 15.94 1.60 -1.93
C THR A 95 16.42 2.12 -3.28
N HIS A 96 16.27 3.41 -3.54
CA HIS A 96 16.77 4.08 -4.73
C HIS A 96 18.28 3.91 -4.87
N ILE A 97 19.06 4.25 -3.84
CA ILE A 97 20.53 4.10 -3.83
C ILE A 97 20.92 2.64 -4.11
N LYS A 98 20.29 1.69 -3.41
CA LYS A 98 20.52 0.24 -3.63
C LYS A 98 20.14 -0.25 -5.03
N SER A 99 19.20 0.42 -5.69
CA SER A 99 18.68 -0.05 -6.98
C SER A 99 19.34 0.61 -8.19
N ILE A 100 19.88 1.81 -8.03
CA ILE A 100 20.38 2.66 -9.12
C ILE A 100 21.89 2.89 -9.01
N HIS A 101 22.44 2.95 -7.80
CA HIS A 101 23.83 3.40 -7.57
C HIS A 101 24.73 2.30 -6.99
N LEU A 102 24.19 1.45 -6.13
CA LEU A 102 24.85 0.23 -5.70
C LEU A 102 24.37 -0.88 -6.63
N THR A 103 24.96 -0.98 -7.81
CA THR A 103 24.79 -2.15 -8.68
C THR A 103 25.50 -3.34 -8.05
N ASP A 104 24.93 -3.85 -6.95
CA ASP A 104 25.25 -5.19 -6.51
C ASP A 104 24.46 -6.11 -7.42
N SER A 105 25.19 -6.92 -8.18
CA SER A 105 24.78 -7.88 -9.21
C SER A 105 23.85 -8.99 -8.71
N THR A 106 23.02 -8.74 -7.70
CA THR A 106 21.87 -9.57 -7.40
C THR A 106 20.86 -9.37 -8.53
N PRO A 107 20.57 -10.42 -9.34
CA PRO A 107 19.44 -10.36 -10.23
C PRO A 107 18.24 -10.08 -9.33
N LYS A 108 17.64 -8.88 -9.45
CA LYS A 108 16.30 -8.69 -8.91
C LYS A 108 15.47 -9.76 -9.59
N THR A 109 15.09 -10.77 -8.83
CA THR A 109 14.28 -11.88 -9.32
C THR A 109 13.03 -11.25 -9.88
N LYS A 110 13.00 -11.14 -11.21
CA LYS A 110 11.84 -10.69 -11.93
C LYS A 110 10.76 -11.71 -11.64
N VAL A 111 9.57 -11.21 -11.33
CA VAL A 111 8.43 -12.07 -11.05
C VAL A 111 7.70 -12.25 -12.36
N GLN A 112 7.66 -13.48 -12.85
CA GLN A 112 7.06 -13.81 -14.12
C GLN A 112 5.57 -14.12 -13.96
N CYS A 113 4.76 -13.67 -14.92
CA CYS A 113 3.37 -14.10 -15.04
C CYS A 113 3.31 -15.54 -15.52
N HIS A 114 2.67 -16.43 -14.76
CA HIS A 114 2.54 -17.84 -15.14
C HIS A 114 1.58 -18.09 -16.32
N ILE A 115 0.85 -17.06 -16.76
CA ILE A 115 -0.16 -17.16 -17.82
C ILE A 115 0.42 -16.72 -19.17
N CYS A 116 1.07 -15.56 -19.22
CA CYS A 116 1.61 -14.99 -20.46
C CYS A 116 3.14 -14.84 -20.48
N GLY A 117 3.84 -15.25 -19.42
CA GLY A 117 5.29 -15.20 -19.35
C GLY A 117 5.89 -13.80 -19.17
N SER A 118 5.07 -12.74 -19.08
CA SER A 118 5.56 -11.36 -18.90
C SER A 118 6.31 -11.17 -17.58
N GLU A 119 7.42 -10.44 -17.62
CA GLU A 119 8.29 -10.22 -16.46
C GLU A 119 8.04 -8.88 -15.76
N PHE A 120 8.01 -8.89 -14.43
CA PHE A 120 7.79 -7.69 -13.62
C PHE A 120 8.86 -7.52 -12.56
N SER A 121 9.24 -6.26 -12.30
CA SER A 121 10.21 -5.92 -11.25
C SER A 121 9.66 -5.99 -9.82
N ARG A 122 8.33 -6.13 -9.66
CA ARG A 122 7.64 -6.19 -8.36
C ARG A 122 6.41 -7.11 -8.41
N LYS A 123 6.14 -7.84 -7.32
CA LYS A 123 4.92 -8.68 -7.17
C LYS A 123 3.62 -7.89 -7.30
N SER A 124 3.57 -6.64 -6.81
CA SER A 124 2.38 -5.79 -6.92
C SER A 124 2.06 -5.42 -8.37
N SER A 125 3.08 -5.16 -9.20
CA SER A 125 2.92 -4.90 -10.63
C SER A 125 2.39 -6.14 -11.35
N LEU A 126 2.91 -7.33 -11.02
CA LEU A 126 2.38 -8.59 -11.53
C LEU A 126 0.92 -8.82 -11.11
N ALA A 127 0.58 -8.56 -9.85
CA ALA A 127 -0.79 -8.71 -9.34
C ALA A 127 -1.79 -7.80 -10.07
N ILE A 128 -1.40 -6.55 -10.35
CA ILE A 128 -2.21 -5.63 -11.16
C ILE A 128 -2.36 -6.15 -12.59
N HIS A 129 -1.27 -6.63 -13.19
CA HIS A 129 -1.26 -7.20 -14.54
C HIS A 129 -2.18 -8.43 -14.65
N ILE A 130 -2.04 -9.42 -13.75
CA ILE A 130 -2.90 -10.61 -13.73
C ILE A 130 -4.35 -10.17 -13.55
N ASN A 131 -4.62 -9.26 -12.62
CA ASN A 131 -5.98 -8.76 -12.38
C ASN A 131 -6.53 -7.85 -13.51
N TYR A 132 -5.73 -7.40 -14.47
CA TYR A 132 -6.21 -6.56 -15.58
C TYR A 132 -6.31 -7.33 -16.89
N LEU A 133 -5.39 -8.27 -17.13
CA LEU A 133 -5.31 -9.02 -18.39
C LEU A 133 -5.75 -10.49 -18.28
N HIS A 134 -5.76 -11.06 -17.08
CA HIS A 134 -6.01 -12.48 -16.85
C HIS A 134 -7.02 -12.78 -15.73
N GLY A 135 -7.64 -11.75 -15.15
CA GLY A 135 -8.61 -11.91 -14.07
C GLY A 135 -10.02 -11.92 -14.60
N ASP A 136 -10.80 -12.94 -14.26
CA ASP A 136 -12.25 -13.04 -14.53
C ASP A 136 -13.12 -12.10 -13.67
N GLY A 137 -12.51 -11.36 -12.73
CA GLY A 137 -13.22 -10.65 -11.66
C GLY A 137 -13.51 -9.17 -11.89
N LYS A 138 -13.19 -8.59 -13.06
CA LYS A 138 -13.44 -7.16 -13.32
C LYS A 138 -14.61 -6.92 -14.27
N PRO A 139 -15.43 -5.88 -14.00
CA PRO A 139 -16.53 -5.53 -14.88
C PRO A 139 -16.01 -5.17 -16.28
N LYS A 140 -16.45 -5.94 -17.27
CA LYS A 140 -16.12 -5.76 -18.67
C LYS A 140 -17.28 -5.05 -19.37
N CYS A 141 -16.98 -4.01 -20.15
CA CYS A 141 -17.97 -3.40 -21.03
C CYS A 141 -18.36 -4.40 -22.13
N HIS A 142 -19.64 -4.71 -22.26
CA HIS A 142 -20.14 -5.60 -23.31
C HIS A 142 -20.20 -4.91 -24.69
N ILE A 143 -20.18 -3.58 -24.73
CA ILE A 143 -20.24 -2.79 -25.99
C ILE A 143 -18.86 -2.72 -26.65
N CYS A 144 -17.80 -2.38 -25.89
CA CYS A 144 -16.46 -2.16 -26.45
C CYS A 144 -15.36 -3.07 -25.86
N GLY A 145 -15.71 -4.00 -24.96
CA GLY A 145 -14.77 -4.94 -24.36
C GLY A 145 -13.83 -4.35 -23.30
N LYS A 146 -13.90 -3.05 -23.01
CA LYS A 146 -13.00 -2.37 -22.04
C LYS A 146 -13.24 -2.87 -20.61
N ILE A 147 -12.16 -3.27 -19.94
CA ILE A 147 -12.18 -3.70 -18.54
C ILE A 147 -11.98 -2.48 -17.63
N VAL A 148 -12.86 -2.31 -16.64
CA VAL A 148 -12.81 -1.17 -15.71
C VAL A 148 -12.56 -1.60 -14.27
N SER A 149 -12.17 -0.65 -13.42
CA SER A 149 -11.73 -0.91 -12.05
C SER A 149 -12.85 -1.24 -11.06
N SER A 150 -14.10 -0.88 -11.34
CA SER A 150 -15.26 -1.19 -10.48
C SER A 150 -16.60 -1.09 -11.24
N ASN A 151 -17.65 -1.73 -10.72
CA ASN A 151 -19.00 -1.70 -11.31
C ASN A 151 -19.61 -0.29 -11.38
N LYS A 152 -19.30 0.58 -10.41
CA LYS A 152 -19.74 1.98 -10.42
C LYS A 152 -19.19 2.73 -11.64
N PHE A 153 -17.92 2.51 -11.96
CA PHE A 153 -17.30 3.09 -13.16
C PHE A 153 -17.76 2.40 -14.45
N LEU A 154 -18.11 1.11 -14.41
CA LEU A 154 -18.68 0.43 -15.57
C LEU A 154 -20.01 1.05 -15.98
N LYS A 155 -20.89 1.34 -15.03
CA LYS A 155 -22.19 1.95 -15.30
C LYS A 155 -22.02 3.33 -15.95
N VAL A 156 -21.17 4.19 -15.39
CA VAL A 156 -20.83 5.50 -16.00
C VAL A 156 -20.20 5.35 -17.38
N HIS A 157 -19.36 4.33 -17.57
CA HIS A 157 -18.75 4.05 -18.87
C HIS A 157 -19.77 3.56 -19.91
N ILE A 158 -20.73 2.70 -19.55
CA ILE A 158 -21.79 2.25 -20.46
C ILE A 158 -22.67 3.43 -20.89
N ASN A 159 -22.98 4.33 -19.96
CA ASN A 159 -23.73 5.56 -20.26
C ASN A 159 -23.04 6.48 -21.29
N SER A 160 -21.70 6.42 -21.40
CA SER A 160 -20.98 7.15 -22.46
C SER A 160 -21.19 6.57 -23.86
N HIS A 161 -21.63 5.31 -23.97
CA HIS A 161 -22.01 4.68 -25.23
C HIS A 161 -23.49 4.89 -25.56
N THR A 162 -24.37 4.90 -24.54
CA THR A 162 -25.83 5.01 -24.73
C THR A 162 -26.35 6.46 -24.73
N GLY A 163 -25.53 7.42 -24.29
CA GLY A 163 -25.90 8.84 -24.22
C GLY A 163 -26.81 9.20 -23.03
N GLU A 164 -27.06 8.27 -22.10
CA GLU A 164 -27.92 8.50 -20.94
C GLU A 164 -27.18 9.23 -19.81
N LYS A 165 -27.62 10.44 -19.45
CA LYS A 165 -27.04 11.19 -18.31
C LYS A 165 -27.43 10.53 -16.98
N PRO A 166 -26.48 10.37 -16.03
CA PRO A 166 -26.81 9.89 -14.69
C PRO A 166 -27.61 10.95 -13.92
N TYR A 167 -28.69 10.50 -13.26
CA TYR A 167 -29.46 11.26 -12.25
C TYR A 167 -28.67 11.46 -10.95
#